data_AF-A0AAE9YXC2-F1
#
_entry.id   AF-A0AAE9YXC2-F1
#
_cell.length_a   1.000
_cell.length_b   1.000
_cell.length_c   1.000
_cell.angle_alpha   90.00
_cell.angle_beta   90.00
_cell.angle_gamma   90.00
#
_symmetry.space_group_name_H-M   'P 1'
#
loop_
_entity.id
_entity.type
_entity.pdbx_description
1 polymer ?
#
loop_
_entity_poly.entity_id
_entity_poly.type
_entity_poly.pdbx_seq_one_letter_code
_entity_poly.pdbx_strand_id
1 'polypeptide(L)' 'MSVSQIIKTWKDPAYRRSLSQGQLEKTPGHPAASNELDQEVIDGNPEALTMNGSAICSPCPPRHCL' A
#
# COMPACT_ATOMS: atom_id res chain seq x y z
N MET A 1 1.43 -14.83 18.18
CA MET A 1 1.77 -14.86 16.74
C MET A 1 3.26 -14.64 16.61
N SER A 2 3.98 -15.35 15.75
CA SER A 2 5.43 -15.13 15.59
C SER A 2 5.73 -13.96 14.66
N VAL A 3 6.92 -13.37 14.77
CA VAL A 3 7.37 -12.25 13.90
C VAL A 3 7.30 -12.64 12.42
N SER A 4 7.77 -13.84 12.06
CA SER A 4 7.72 -14.32 10.68
C SER A 4 6.29 -14.45 10.16
N GLN A 5 5.33 -14.82 11.01
CA GLN A 5 3.92 -14.88 10.61
C GLN A 5 3.32 -13.49 10.46
N ILE A 6 3.67 -12.53 11.31
CA ILE A 6 3.24 -11.13 11.16
C ILE A 6 3.70 -10.57 9.80
N ILE A 7 4.98 -10.75 9.48
CA ILE A 7 5.55 -10.31 8.19
C ILE A 7 4.84 -11.00 7.03
N LYS A 8 4.52 -12.30 7.16
CA LYS A 8 3.79 -13.03 6.14
C LYS A 8 2.36 -12.52 5.97
N THR A 9 1.66 -12.18 7.06
CA THR A 9 0.32 -11.56 7.03
C THR A 9 0.33 -10.23 6.28
N TRP A 10 1.43 -9.46 6.37
CA TRP A 10 1.59 -8.19 5.68
C TRP A 10 1.93 -8.35 4.19
N LYS A 11 2.77 -9.32 3.84
CA LYS A 11 3.28 -9.50 2.47
C LYS A 11 2.42 -10.36 1.57
N ASP A 12 1.66 -11.31 2.14
CA ASP A 12 0.92 -12.31 1.39
C ASP A 12 -0.61 -12.17 1.63
N PRO A 13 -1.35 -11.64 0.65
CA PRO A 13 -2.80 -11.48 0.76
C PRO A 13 -3.56 -12.81 0.90
N ALA A 14 -3.06 -13.89 0.29
CA ALA A 14 -3.70 -15.20 0.36
C ALA A 14 -3.55 -15.80 1.76
N TYR A 15 -2.35 -15.68 2.34
CA TYR A 15 -2.10 -16.05 3.72
C TYR A 15 -2.98 -15.23 4.68
N ARG A 16 -3.07 -13.91 4.50
CA ARG A 16 -3.94 -13.05 5.33
C ARG A 16 -5.41 -13.46 5.29
N ARG A 17 -5.94 -13.84 4.12
CA ARG A 17 -7.33 -14.32 3.96
C ARG A 17 -7.59 -15.67 4.62
N SER A 18 -6.55 -16.49 4.79
CA SER A 18 -6.65 -17.79 5.47
C SER A 18 -6.71 -17.71 6.99
N LEU A 19 -6.43 -16.53 7.57
CA LEU A 19 -6.43 -16.32 9.01
C LEU A 19 -7.85 -16.14 9.56
N SER A 20 -8.08 -16.67 10.76
CA SER A 20 -9.32 -16.41 11.49
C SER A 20 -9.38 -14.98 12.03
N GLN A 21 -10.58 -14.51 12.38
CA GLN A 21 -10.78 -13.17 12.94
C GLN A 21 -9.92 -12.92 14.18
N GLY A 22 -9.87 -13.87 15.13
CA GLY A 22 -9.05 -13.75 16.34
C GLY A 22 -7.53 -13.80 16.09
N GLN A 23 -7.08 -14.23 14.92
CA GLN A 23 -5.67 -14.12 14.49
C GLN A 23 -5.40 -12.75 13.86
N LEU A 24 -6.34 -12.23 13.09
CA LEU A 24 -6.25 -10.89 12.49
C LEU A 24 -6.21 -9.79 13.58
N GLU A 25 -7.00 -9.92 14.64
CA GLU A 25 -6.99 -8.99 15.78
C GLU A 25 -5.64 -8.96 16.52
N LYS A 26 -4.90 -10.07 16.48
CA LYS A 26 -3.54 -10.18 17.07
C LYS A 26 -2.45 -9.69 16.12
N THR A 27 -2.79 -9.29 14.91
CA THR A 27 -1.83 -8.79 13.92
C THR A 27 -1.66 -7.28 14.13
N PRO A 28 -0.46 -6.79 14.46
CA PRO A 28 -0.23 -5.35 14.56
C PRO A 28 -0.44 -4.68 13.20
N GLY A 29 -0.83 -3.39 13.23
CA GLY A 29 -0.94 -2.57 12.03
C GLY A 29 0.37 -2.54 11.24
N HIS A 30 0.27 -2.46 9.91
CA HIS A 30 1.45 -2.39 9.06
C HIS A 30 2.20 -1.08 9.36
N PRO A 31 3.53 -1.10 9.57
CA PRO A 31 4.28 0.10 9.94
C PRO A 31 4.23 1.20 8.87
N ALA A 32 4.03 0.87 7.60
CA ALA A 32 3.82 1.87 6.54
C ALA A 32 2.39 2.44 6.48
N ALA A 33 1.44 1.89 7.25
CA ALA A 33 0.06 2.39 7.32
C ALA A 33 -0.09 3.60 8.27
N SER A 34 1.00 4.01 8.94
CA SER A 34 1.01 5.22 9.79
C SER A 34 1.08 6.51 9.00
N ASN A 35 1.40 6.45 7.70
CA ASN A 35 1.32 7.61 6.83
C ASN A 35 -0.12 7.71 6.33
N GLU A 36 -0.84 8.70 6.85
CA GLU A 36 -2.12 9.11 6.28
C GLU A 36 -1.86 9.54 4.83
N LEU A 37 -2.52 8.85 3.88
CA LEU A 37 -2.43 9.21 2.49
C LEU A 37 -3.34 10.41 2.28
N ASP A 38 -2.75 11.55 1.93
CA ASP A 38 -3.51 12.79 1.70
C ASP A 38 -4.56 12.58 0.60
N GLN A 39 -5.76 13.11 0.82
CA GLN A 39 -6.88 13.01 -0.12
C GLN A 39 -6.50 13.63 -1.46
N GLU A 40 -5.67 14.66 -1.49
CA GLU A 40 -5.19 15.27 -2.73
C GLU A 40 -4.37 14.30 -3.59
N VAL A 41 -3.62 13.40 -2.95
CA VAL A 41 -2.88 12.33 -3.65
C VAL A 41 -3.83 11.28 -4.20
N ILE A 42 -4.91 10.97 -3.47
CA ILE A 42 -5.95 10.02 -3.90
C ILE A 42 -6.75 10.58 -5.08
N ASP A 43 -7.07 11.86 -5.05
CA ASP A 43 -7.81 12.58 -6.09
C ASP A 43 -6.96 12.84 -7.36
N GLY A 44 -5.69 12.42 -7.33
CA GLY A 44 -4.80 12.46 -8.48
C GLY A 44 -4.22 13.84 -8.75
N ASN A 45 -4.14 14.72 -7.75
CA ASN A 45 -3.47 16.01 -7.90
C ASN A 45 -1.96 15.77 -8.13
N PRO A 46 -1.42 16.07 -9.33
CA PRO A 46 -0.01 15.82 -9.65
C PRO A 46 0.97 16.66 -8.81
N GLU A 47 0.49 17.71 -8.14
CA GLU A 47 1.31 18.59 -7.30
C GLU A 47 1.45 18.09 -5.85
N ALA A 48 0.56 17.19 -5.40
CA ALA A 48 0.50 16.73 -4.00
C ALA A 48 1.71 15.90 -3.53
N LEU A 49 2.58 15.46 -4.45
CA LEU A 49 3.79 14.68 -4.15
C LEU A 49 5.10 15.45 -4.39
N THR A 50 5.04 16.77 -4.63
CA THR A 50 6.19 17.56 -5.10
C THR A 50 7.25 17.91 -4.04
N MET A 51 7.07 17.55 -2.77
CA MET A 51 8.11 17.71 -1.76
C MET A 51 8.85 16.39 -1.51
N ASN A 52 9.96 16.19 -2.21
CA ASN A 52 11.01 15.16 -1.98
C ASN A 52 10.87 13.79 -2.65
N GLY A 53 10.52 13.76 -3.95
CA GLY A 53 10.80 12.59 -4.77
C GLY A 53 10.76 12.96 -6.24
N SER A 54 11.87 12.83 -6.94
CA SER A 54 11.95 12.98 -8.39
C SER A 54 11.15 11.85 -9.07
N ALA A 55 9.84 12.02 -9.14
CA ALA A 55 8.98 11.26 -10.02
C ALA A 55 9.24 11.72 -11.45
N ILE A 56 10.34 11.26 -12.03
CA ILE A 56 10.37 11.08 -13.49
C ILE A 56 9.37 9.95 -13.76
N CYS A 57 8.08 10.30 -13.81
CA CYS A 57 7.09 9.48 -14.48
C CYS A 57 7.46 9.53 -15.96
N SER A 58 8.23 8.54 -16.42
CA SER A 58 8.31 8.27 -17.86
C SER A 58 6.86 8.22 -18.39
N PRO A 59 6.52 8.99 -19.43
CA PRO A 59 5.15 9.10 -19.89
C PRO A 59 4.61 7.70 -20.19
N CYS A 60 3.47 7.35 -19.59
CA CYS A 60 2.73 6.16 -19.96
C CYS A 60 2.54 6.19 -21.48
N PRO A 61 2.98 5.16 -22.23
CA PRO A 61 2.77 5.14 -23.67
C PRO A 61 1.26 5.27 -23.95
N PRO A 62 0.86 6.06 -24.96
CA PRO A 62 -0.55 6.29 -25.24
C PRO A 62 -1.22 4.95 -25.54
N ARG A 63 -2.27 4.63 -24.78
CA ARG A 63 -3.20 3.55 -25.13
C ARG A 63 -3.99 3.99 -26.37
N HIS A 64 -3.40 3.85 -27.55
CA HIS A 64 -4.20 3.70 -28.76
C HIS A 64 -4.86 2.32 -28.70
N CYS A 65 -6.08 2.27 -28.17
CA CYS A 65 -7.05 1.25 -28.57
C CYS A 65 -7.73 1.80 -29.82
N LEU A 66 -7.78 0.96 -30.87
CA LEU A 66 -8.29 1.21 -32.23
C LEU A 66 -9.54 2.08 -32.30
#